data_AF-A0A2G9P2K1-F1
#
_entry.id   AF-A0A2G9P2K1-F1
#
_cell.length_a   1.000
_cell.length_b   1.000
_cell.length_c   1.000
_cell.angle_alpha   90.00
_cell.angle_beta   90.00
_cell.angle_gamma   90.00
#
_symmetry.space_group_name_H-M   'P 1'
#
loop_
_entity.id
_entity.type
_entity.pdbx_description
1 polymer ?
#
loop_
_entity_poly.entity_id
_entity_poly.type
_entity_poly.pdbx_seq_one_letter_code
_entity_poly.pdbx_strand_id
1 'polypeptide(L)'
;MDKKEILKEFSSDPDRYYKVNLFQEQGFVRKSCLKCKRFFWTLDSQRGLCPDDADDTYSFIGDPPTAKRFDYTQAWKEVESFFVKNNHTSVSRYPVVCRWRDDLYFTIASIVDFQRIMGSK
;
A
#
# COMPACT_ATOMS: atom_id res chain seq x y z
N MET A 1 -10.61 -15.47 -13.86
CA MET A 1 -9.38 -14.79 -14.31
C MET A 1 -8.28 -15.09 -13.32
N ASP A 2 -7.17 -15.62 -13.83
CA ASP A 2 -5.95 -15.79 -13.03
C ASP A 2 -5.27 -14.44 -12.79
N LYS A 3 -4.46 -14.34 -11.73
CA LYS A 3 -3.72 -13.12 -11.37
C LYS A 3 -2.91 -12.56 -12.54
N LYS A 4 -2.30 -13.42 -13.36
CA LYS A 4 -1.49 -12.97 -14.51
C LYS A 4 -2.35 -12.30 -15.59
N GLU A 5 -3.56 -12.79 -15.81
CA GLU A 5 -4.49 -12.24 -16.81
C GLU A 5 -4.96 -10.86 -16.39
N ILE A 6 -5.34 -10.70 -15.11
CA ILE A 6 -5.75 -9.40 -14.54
C ILE A 6 -4.65 -8.36 -14.70
N LEU A 7 -3.41 -8.73 -14.34
CA LEU A 7 -2.26 -7.83 -14.45
C LEU A 7 -2.00 -7.42 -15.90
N LYS A 8 -2.15 -8.35 -16.85
CA LYS A 8 -1.99 -8.07 -18.28
C LYS A 8 -3.06 -7.11 -18.79
N GLU A 9 -4.32 -7.37 -18.45
CA GLU A 9 -5.46 -6.53 -18.84
C GLU A 9 -5.31 -5.11 -18.29
N PHE A 10 -5.11 -4.95 -16.98
CA PHE A 10 -5.01 -3.63 -16.37
C PHE A 10 -3.76 -2.87 -16.83
N SER A 11 -2.67 -3.58 -17.14
CA SER A 11 -1.47 -2.96 -17.69
C SER A 11 -1.60 -2.51 -19.15
N SER A 12 -2.61 -2.99 -19.88
CA SER A 12 -2.83 -2.63 -21.29
C SER A 12 -3.38 -1.21 -21.47
N ASP A 13 -4.14 -0.71 -20.48
CA ASP A 13 -4.70 0.63 -20.46
C ASP A 13 -4.44 1.30 -19.09
N PRO A 14 -3.18 1.74 -18.84
CA PRO A 14 -2.80 2.28 -17.55
C PRO A 14 -3.47 3.61 -17.23
N ASP A 15 -3.86 4.40 -18.23
CA ASP A 15 -4.57 5.66 -18.04
C ASP A 15 -5.97 5.40 -17.45
N ARG A 16 -6.63 4.32 -17.85
CA ARG A 16 -7.93 3.92 -17.29
C ARG A 16 -7.83 3.24 -15.93
N TYR A 17 -6.88 2.31 -15.75
CA TYR A 17 -6.88 1.41 -14.59
C TYR A 17 -5.99 1.85 -13.43
N TYR A 18 -4.97 2.69 -13.68
CA TYR A 18 -3.97 3.03 -12.67
C TYR A 18 -3.72 4.52 -12.49
N LYS A 19 -4.01 5.36 -13.48
CA LYS A 19 -3.73 6.78 -13.42
C LYS A 19 -4.71 7.48 -12.49
N VAL A 20 -4.14 8.29 -11.61
CA VAL A 20 -4.85 9.17 -10.69
C VAL A 20 -4.34 10.59 -10.86
N ASN A 21 -5.18 11.58 -10.55
CA ASN A 21 -4.83 13.01 -10.72
C ASN A 21 -3.51 13.38 -10.03
N LEU A 22 -3.27 12.83 -8.83
CA LEU A 22 -2.04 13.03 -8.08
C LEU A 22 -0.77 12.72 -8.90
N PHE A 23 -0.78 11.67 -9.71
CA PHE A 23 0.38 11.31 -10.51
C PHE A 23 0.70 12.36 -11.58
N GLN A 24 -0.33 12.92 -12.21
CA GLN A 24 -0.16 13.99 -13.19
C GLN A 24 0.26 15.30 -12.52
N GLU A 25 -0.39 15.67 -11.42
CA GLU A 25 -0.13 16.92 -10.70
C GLU A 25 1.28 16.96 -10.10
N GLN A 26 1.77 15.82 -9.59
CA GLN A 26 3.10 15.73 -8.95
C GLN A 26 4.20 15.29 -9.92
N GLY A 27 3.89 15.00 -11.19
CA GLY A 27 4.88 14.64 -12.20
C GLY A 27 5.44 13.21 -12.09
N PHE A 28 4.65 12.27 -11.56
CA PHE A 28 5.04 10.86 -11.55
C PHE A 28 5.11 10.29 -12.97
N VAL A 29 6.17 9.53 -13.24
CA VAL A 29 6.34 8.80 -14.49
C VAL A 29 6.16 7.30 -14.27
N ARG A 30 5.45 6.65 -15.19
CA ARG A 30 5.29 5.19 -15.21
C ARG A 30 6.45 4.56 -15.97
N LYS A 31 7.16 3.62 -15.35
CA LYS A 31 8.30 2.91 -15.94
C LYS A 31 8.13 1.40 -15.83
N SER A 32 8.77 0.65 -16.71
CA SER A 32 8.90 -0.81 -16.58
C SER A 32 10.26 -1.12 -15.93
N CYS A 33 10.24 -1.95 -14.89
CA CYS A 33 11.46 -2.40 -14.23
C CYS A 33 12.34 -3.18 -15.21
N LEU A 34 13.63 -2.85 -15.28
CA LEU A 34 14.56 -3.48 -16.21
C LEU A 34 14.71 -4.99 -15.98
N LYS A 35 14.53 -5.47 -14.73
CA LYS A 35 14.72 -6.87 -14.33
C LYS A 35 13.42 -7.68 -14.26
N CYS A 36 12.46 -7.29 -13.42
CA CYS A 36 11.21 -8.06 -13.26
C CYS A 36 10.09 -7.69 -14.25
N LYS A 37 10.30 -6.68 -15.11
CA LYS A 37 9.36 -6.16 -16.12
C LYS A 37 8.02 -5.61 -15.60
N ARG A 38 7.80 -5.62 -14.27
CA ARG A 38 6.63 -4.98 -13.66
C ARG A 38 6.68 -3.47 -13.85
N PHE A 39 5.52 -2.86 -14.00
CA PHE A 39 5.40 -1.42 -14.06
C PHE A 39 5.34 -0.81 -12.66
N PHE A 40 5.97 0.34 -12.49
CA PHE A 40 5.95 1.13 -11.26
C PHE A 40 5.89 2.63 -11.59
N TRP A 41 5.47 3.43 -10.61
CA TRP A 41 5.44 4.89 -10.72
C TRP A 41 6.56 5.47 -9.86
N THR A 42 7.23 6.50 -10.36
CA THR A 42 8.33 7.16 -9.65
C THR A 42 8.41 8.64 -10.02
N LEU A 43 8.92 9.46 -9.10
CA LEU A 43 9.31 10.85 -9.38
C LEU A 43 10.73 10.94 -9.93
N ASP A 44 11.55 9.90 -9.76
CA ASP A 44 12.91 9.85 -10.29
C ASP A 44 12.89 9.30 -11.73
N SER A 45 13.04 10.19 -12.70
CA SER A 45 13.06 9.83 -14.12
C SER A 45 14.23 8.92 -14.49
N GLN A 46 15.31 8.89 -13.71
CA GLN A 46 16.49 8.07 -13.96
C GLN A 46 16.37 6.65 -13.38
N ARG A 47 15.49 6.43 -12.41
CA ARG A 47 15.31 5.12 -11.75
C ARG A 47 14.87 4.03 -12.74
N GLY A 48 15.69 3.00 -12.92
CA GLY A 48 15.41 1.86 -13.82
C GLY A 48 14.84 0.61 -13.15
N LEU A 49 15.00 0.48 -11.82
CA LEU A 49 14.59 -0.69 -11.04
C LEU A 49 13.42 -0.33 -10.11
N CYS A 50 12.46 -1.25 -9.99
CA CYS A 50 11.38 -1.09 -9.03
C CYS A 50 11.88 -1.36 -7.59
N PRO A 51 11.23 -0.77 -6.56
CA PRO A 51 11.57 -1.02 -5.16
C PRO A 51 11.51 -2.49 -4.71
N ASP A 52 10.74 -3.32 -5.42
CA ASP A 52 10.60 -4.75 -5.14
C ASP A 52 11.70 -5.61 -5.79
N ASP A 53 12.67 -5.00 -6.49
CA ASP A 53 13.76 -5.76 -7.06
C ASP A 53 14.78 -6.14 -5.97
N ALA A 54 15.28 -7.38 -6.02
CA ALA A 54 16.23 -7.90 -5.02
C ALA A 54 17.54 -7.10 -4.93
N ASP A 55 17.90 -6.32 -5.95
CA ASP A 55 19.10 -5.48 -5.94
C ASP A 55 18.86 -4.11 -5.28
N ASP A 56 17.59 -3.74 -5.03
CA ASP A 56 17.20 -2.54 -4.29
C ASP A 56 17.25 -2.84 -2.79
N THR A 57 18.45 -2.72 -2.23
CA THR A 57 18.72 -3.04 -0.84
C THR A 57 18.29 -1.91 0.11
N TYR A 58 18.10 -2.25 1.39
CA TYR A 58 17.69 -1.28 2.40
C TYR A 58 18.73 -0.17 2.60
N SER A 59 18.50 0.99 1.98
CA SER A 59 19.34 2.18 2.13
C SER A 59 19.17 2.87 3.49
N PHE A 60 18.08 2.59 4.21
CA PHE A 60 17.72 3.34 5.41
C PHE A 60 18.50 2.93 6.68
N ILE A 61 19.32 1.89 6.62
CA ILE A 61 20.11 1.41 7.76
C ILE A 61 21.31 2.33 7.94
N GLY A 62 21.33 3.10 9.02
CA GLY A 62 22.35 4.14 9.26
C GLY A 62 22.04 5.48 8.60
N ASP A 63 21.18 5.51 7.57
CA ASP A 63 20.74 6.73 6.88
C ASP A 63 19.20 6.84 6.85
N PRO A 64 18.57 7.36 7.92
CA PRO A 64 17.11 7.41 8.04
C PRO A 64 16.44 8.26 6.94
N PRO A 65 15.34 7.81 6.31
CA PRO A 65 14.64 8.59 5.28
C PRO A 65 13.79 9.73 5.85
N THR A 66 13.72 9.88 7.18
CA THR A 66 12.91 10.88 7.87
C THR A 66 13.74 11.62 8.92
N ALA A 67 13.46 12.91 9.08
CA ALA A 67 14.14 13.75 10.06
C ALA A 67 13.70 13.43 11.52
N LYS A 68 12.45 13.00 11.70
CA LYS A 68 11.89 12.69 13.02
C LYS A 68 12.04 11.21 13.32
N ARG A 69 12.50 10.88 14.53
CA ARG A 69 12.48 9.50 15.06
C ARG A 69 11.19 9.26 15.82
N PHE A 70 10.68 8.05 15.70
CA PHE A 70 9.50 7.59 16.40
C PHE A 70 9.82 6.31 17.17
N ASP A 71 9.34 6.23 18.40
CA ASP A 71 9.09 4.92 19.01
C ASP A 71 7.82 4.27 18.42
N TYR A 72 7.55 3.02 18.83
CA TYR A 72 6.37 2.29 18.34
C TYR A 72 5.06 3.03 18.58
N THR A 73 4.89 3.66 19.75
CA THR A 73 3.65 4.34 20.13
C THR A 73 3.50 5.66 19.39
N GLN A 74 4.58 6.40 19.24
CA GLN A 74 4.61 7.65 18.48
C GLN A 74 4.27 7.40 17.01
N ALA A 75 4.77 6.33 16.40
CA ALA A 75 4.54 6.04 15.00
C ALA A 75 3.04 5.91 14.67
N TRP A 76 2.27 5.14 15.44
CA TRP A 76 0.84 4.99 15.16
C TRP A 76 0.01 6.22 15.56
N LYS A 77 0.40 6.94 16.62
CA LYS A 77 -0.27 8.18 17.04
C LYS A 77 -0.13 9.30 16.02
N GLU A 78 1.01 9.41 15.34
CA GLU A 78 1.22 10.41 14.28
C GLU A 78 0.33 10.12 13.07
N VAL A 79 0.21 8.85 12.69
CA VAL A 79 -0.70 8.43 11.62
C VAL A 79 -2.16 8.71 12.01
N GLU A 80 -2.58 8.30 13.21
CA GLU A 80 -3.93 8.57 13.74
C GLU A 80 -4.24 10.07 13.74
N SER A 81 -3.35 10.89 14.30
CA SER A 81 -3.49 12.35 14.39
C SER A 81 -3.64 12.99 13.01
N PHE A 82 -2.84 12.56 12.03
CA PHE A 82 -2.96 13.04 10.65
C PHE A 82 -4.34 12.75 10.07
N PHE A 83 -4.83 11.51 10.19
CA PHE A 83 -6.12 11.14 9.62
C PHE A 83 -7.30 11.79 10.36
N VAL A 84 -7.25 11.88 11.70
CA VAL A 84 -8.28 12.57 12.51
C VAL A 84 -8.36 14.05 12.15
N LYS A 85 -7.21 14.73 11.98
CA LYS A 85 -7.17 16.13 11.51
C LYS A 85 -7.78 16.30 10.12
N ASN A 86 -7.76 15.25 9.30
CA ASN A 86 -8.37 15.19 7.98
C ASN A 86 -9.75 14.48 8.00
N ASN A 87 -10.54 14.66 9.07
CA ASN A 87 -11.94 14.21 9.21
C ASN A 87 -12.17 12.69 9.17
N HIS A 88 -11.16 11.88 9.49
CA HIS A 88 -11.37 10.44 9.71
C HIS A 88 -11.69 10.19 11.19
N THR A 89 -12.46 9.13 11.47
CA THR A 89 -12.75 8.70 12.84
C THR A 89 -11.71 7.69 13.31
N SER A 90 -11.11 7.90 14.48
CA SER A 90 -10.28 6.88 15.12
C SER A 90 -11.16 5.75 15.65
N VAL A 91 -10.76 4.50 15.37
CA VAL A 91 -11.45 3.29 15.79
C VAL A 91 -10.50 2.44 16.61
N SER A 92 -10.96 1.99 17.78
CA SER A 92 -10.20 1.06 18.61
C SER A 92 -9.89 -0.23 17.86
N ARG A 93 -8.66 -0.74 18.04
CA ARG A 93 -8.23 -2.00 17.41
C ARG A 93 -9.19 -3.15 17.74
N TYR A 94 -9.43 -4.00 16.76
CA TYR A 94 -10.13 -5.26 16.99
C TYR A 94 -9.18 -6.30 17.61
N PRO A 95 -9.72 -7.39 18.20
CA PRO A 95 -8.92 -8.52 18.64
C PRO A 95 -8.13 -9.15 17.49
N VAL A 96 -6.99 -9.77 17.80
CA VAL A 96 -6.22 -10.56 16.82
C VAL A 96 -6.92 -11.85 16.43
N VAL A 97 -7.84 -12.34 17.28
CA VAL A 97 -8.70 -13.48 16.99
C VAL A 97 -9.93 -12.96 16.25
N CYS A 98 -10.19 -13.49 15.06
CA CYS A 98 -11.33 -13.09 14.26
C CYS A 98 -12.59 -13.73 14.85
N ARG A 99 -13.39 -12.93 15.56
CA ARG A 99 -14.63 -13.42 16.22
C ARG A 99 -15.90 -13.15 15.41
N TRP A 100 -15.78 -12.43 14.31
CA TRP A 100 -16.89 -11.92 13.50
C TRP A 100 -16.99 -12.58 12.13
N ARG A 101 -16.05 -13.47 11.80
CA ARG A 101 -16.08 -14.27 10.58
C ARG A 101 -15.76 -15.72 10.89
N ASP A 102 -16.50 -16.62 10.28
CA ASP A 102 -16.33 -18.06 10.47
C ASP A 102 -15.26 -18.68 9.56
N ASP A 103 -14.86 -17.96 8.50
CA ASP A 103 -13.87 -18.42 7.52
C ASP A 103 -12.42 -18.11 7.92
N LEU A 104 -12.20 -17.38 9.01
CA LEU A 104 -10.88 -16.97 9.48
C LEU A 104 -10.76 -17.16 11.00
N TYR A 105 -9.64 -17.73 11.45
CA TYR A 105 -9.32 -17.81 12.89
C TYR A 105 -8.71 -16.51 13.43
N PHE A 106 -7.94 -15.79 12.61
CA PHE A 106 -7.18 -14.60 13.02
C PHE A 106 -7.38 -13.44 12.04
N THR A 107 -7.24 -12.22 12.53
CA THR A 107 -7.29 -11.00 11.73
C THR A 107 -6.02 -10.85 10.92
N ILE A 108 -6.11 -11.06 9.60
CA ILE A 108 -4.95 -11.06 8.68
C ILE A 108 -4.66 -9.69 8.03
N ALA A 109 -5.62 -8.76 8.05
CA ALA A 109 -5.49 -7.40 7.51
C ALA A 109 -6.52 -6.47 8.14
N SER A 110 -6.26 -5.17 8.17
CA SER A 110 -7.17 -4.17 8.77
C SER A 110 -8.56 -4.15 8.13
N ILE A 111 -8.68 -4.46 6.84
CA ILE A 111 -9.98 -4.50 6.15
C ILE A 111 -10.87 -5.65 6.64
N VAL A 112 -10.29 -6.71 7.22
CA VAL A 112 -11.03 -7.88 7.72
C VAL A 112 -11.98 -7.51 8.86
N ASP A 113 -11.63 -6.51 9.66
CA ASP A 113 -12.46 -5.99 10.76
C ASP A 113 -13.83 -5.48 10.28
N PHE A 114 -13.91 -5.08 9.01
CA PHE A 114 -15.11 -4.49 8.40
C PHE A 114 -15.73 -5.34 7.30
N GLN A 115 -15.09 -6.46 6.93
CA GLN A 115 -15.63 -7.39 5.94
C GLN A 115 -16.72 -8.27 6.56
N ARG A 116 -17.90 -8.25 5.95
CA ARG A 116 -19.00 -9.16 6.27
C ARG A 116 -19.11 -10.23 5.19
N ILE A 117 -19.37 -11.47 5.60
CA ILE A 117 -19.65 -12.56 4.66
C ILE A 117 -21.09 -12.34 4.15
N MET A 118 -21.28 -12.33 2.83
CA MET A 118 -22.65 -12.30 2.30
C MET A 118 -23.40 -13.56 2.72
N GLY A 119 -24.51 -13.42 3.42
CA GLY A 119 -25.34 -14.54 3.89
C GLY A 119 -25.07 -15.02 5.31
N SER A 120 -24.14 -14.41 6.06
CA SER A 120 -24.14 -14.52 7.52
C SER A 120 -25.35 -13.75 8.06
N LYS A 121 -26.27 -14.48 8.73
CA LYS A 121 -27.57 -14.01 9.24
C LYS A 121 -27.53 -12.67 9.96
#